data_AF-A0A354JTG1-F1
#
_entry.id   AF-A0A354JTG1-F1
#
_cell.length_a   1.000
_cell.length_b   1.000
_cell.length_c   1.000
_cell.angle_alpha   90.00
_cell.angle_beta   90.00
_cell.angle_gamma   90.00
#
_symmetry.space_group_name_H-M   'P 1'
#
loop_
_entity.id
_entity.type
_entity.pdbx_description
1 polymer ?
#
loop_
_entity_poly.entity_id
_entity_poly.type
_entity_poly.pdbx_seq_one_letter_code
_entity_poly.pdbx_strand_id
1 'polypeptide(L)' 'MVMNFDLIVIGSGPGGYVAAIRASQLGMKVAV' A
#
# COMPACT_ATOMS: atom_id res chain seq x y z
N MET A 1 -7.01 -17.55 -7.85
CA MET A 1 -5.67 -17.37 -7.24
C MET A 1 -5.79 -16.26 -6.19
N VAL A 2 -5.42 -16.52 -4.94
CA VAL A 2 -5.46 -15.51 -3.87
C VAL A 2 -4.15 -14.72 -3.92
N MET A 3 -4.23 -13.40 -3.90
CA MET A 3 -3.05 -12.53 -3.83
C MET A 3 -2.79 -12.13 -2.38
N ASN A 4 -1.64 -12.51 -1.84
CA ASN A 4 -1.19 -11.99 -0.55
C ASN A 4 -0.62 -10.57 -0.74
N PHE A 5 -0.97 -9.69 0.18
CA PHE A 5 -0.44 -8.34 0.34
C PHE A 5 -0.06 -8.14 1.79
N ASP A 6 0.96 -7.33 2.04
CA ASP A 6 1.39 -6.99 3.40
C ASP A 6 0.59 -5.80 3.95
N LEU A 7 0.07 -4.95 3.07
CA LEU A 7 -0.72 -3.78 3.40
C LEU A 7 -1.76 -3.48 2.30
N ILE A 8 -2.98 -3.15 2.71
CA ILE A 8 -4.02 -2.60 1.84
C ILE A 8 -4.33 -1.18 2.33
N VAL A 9 -4.18 -0.19 1.47
CA VAL A 9 -4.51 1.21 1.75
C VAL A 9 -5.85 1.51 1.10
N ILE A 10 -6.87 1.88 1.89
CA ILE A 10 -8.19 2.23 1.33
C ILE A 10 -8.28 3.75 1.22
N GLY A 11 -8.25 4.25 -0.03
CA GLY A 11 -8.34 5.67 -0.38
C GLY A 11 -6.99 6.27 -0.78
N SER A 12 -6.99 7.11 -1.81
CA SER A 12 -5.78 7.62 -2.49
C SER A 12 -5.54 9.12 -2.32
N GLY A 13 -6.15 9.74 -1.31
CA GLY A 13 -5.89 11.13 -0.95
C GLY A 13 -4.47 11.36 -0.42
N PRO A 14 -4.12 12.59 0.01
CA PRO A 14 -2.76 12.93 0.44
C PRO A 14 -2.14 12.00 1.48
N GLY A 15 -2.93 11.51 2.44
CA GLY A 15 -2.44 10.52 3.40
C GLY A 15 -2.27 9.11 2.81
N GLY A 16 -3.19 8.70 1.93
CA GLY A 16 -3.24 7.35 1.38
C GLY A 16 -2.10 7.06 0.41
N TYR A 17 -1.87 7.94 -0.57
CA TYR A 17 -0.77 7.73 -1.52
C TYR A 17 0.59 7.83 -0.83
N VAL A 18 0.75 8.74 0.15
CA VAL A 18 2.01 8.88 0.91
C VAL A 18 2.29 7.62 1.73
N ALA A 19 1.28 7.05 2.40
CA ALA A 19 1.41 5.80 3.14
C ALA A 19 1.76 4.63 2.21
N ALA A 20 1.11 4.52 1.05
CA ALA A 20 1.37 3.47 0.07
C ALA A 20 2.80 3.55 -0.50
N ILE A 21 3.27 4.75 -0.87
CA ILE A 21 4.63 4.98 -1.35
C ILE A 21 5.63 4.60 -0.26
N ARG A 22 5.43 5.05 0.98
CA ARG A 22 6.37 4.78 2.06
C ARG A 22 6.44 3.28 2.39
N ALA A 23 5.31 2.59 2.41
CA ALA A 23 5.24 1.15 2.62
C ALA A 23 5.93 0.37 1.48
N SER A 24 5.75 0.79 0.22
CA SER A 24 6.45 0.19 -0.93
C SER A 24 7.97 0.40 -0.85
N GLN A 25 8.44 1.57 -0.43
CA GLN A 25 9.87 1.84 -0.22
C GLN A 25 10.47 1.00 0.91
N LEU A 26 9.67 0.59 1.88
CA LEU A 26 10.07 -0.33 2.95
C LEU A 26 10.02 -1.80 2.51
N GLY A 27 9.70 -2.08 1.25
CA GLY A 27 9.69 -3.42 0.66
C GLY A 27 8.37 -4.18 0.84
N MET A 28 7.30 -3.53 1.33
CA MET A 28 6.00 -4.16 1.48
C MET A 28 5.31 -4.32 0.11
N LYS A 29 4.59 -5.43 -0.07
CA LYS A 29 3.67 -5.61 -1.19
C LYS A 29 2.34 -4.93 -0.87
N VAL A 30 2.15 -3.73 -1.41
CA VAL A 30 1.01 -2.86 -1.12
C VAL A 30 -0.08 -2.98 -2.19
N ALA A 31 -1.34 -3.05 -1.76
CA ALA A 31 -2.50 -2.73 -2.59
C ALA A 31 -3.07 -1.37 -2.17
N VAL A 32 -3.58 -0.60 -3.13
CA VAL A 32 -4.21 0.73 -2.92
C VAL A 32 -5.64 0.69 -3.46
#